data_AF-A0A4U9IU32-F1
#
_entry.id   AF-A0A4U9IU32-F1
#
_cell.length_a   1.000
_cell.length_b   1.000
_cell.length_c   1.000
_cell.angle_alpha   90.00
_cell.angle_beta   90.00
_cell.angle_gamma   90.00
#
_symmetry.space_group_name_H-M   'P 1'
#
loop_
_entity.id
_entity.type
_entity.pdbx_description
1 polymer ?
#
loop_
_entity_poly.entity_id
_entity_poly.type
_entity_poly.pdbx_seq_one_letter_code
_entity_poly.pdbx_strand_id
1 'polypeptide(L)' 'MLKTRPKQKSKLLCRKLFEVEVEVVNTLVVKGKVKRHGQRIGRRSDWKKAYVTLKEGQNLDFVGGAE' A
#
# COMPACT_ATOMS: atom_id res chain seq x y z
N MET A 1 -2.01 -2.90 11.55
CA MET A 1 -3.24 -2.09 11.38
C MET A 1 -3.71 -1.93 9.93
N LEU A 2 -2.84 -1.71 8.93
CA LEU A 2 -3.29 -1.47 7.54
C LEU A 2 -3.85 -2.71 6.82
N LYS A 3 -3.45 -3.92 7.24
CA LYS A 3 -3.79 -5.17 6.55
C LYS A 3 -5.29 -5.51 6.58
N THR A 4 -6.01 -5.19 7.65
CA THR A 4 -7.44 -5.50 7.82
C THR A 4 -8.35 -4.37 7.32
N ARG A 5 -7.80 -3.25 6.87
CA ARG A 5 -8.60 -2.07 6.50
C ARG A 5 -9.36 -2.30 5.19
N PRO A 6 -10.67 -1.96 5.10
CA PRO A 6 -11.45 -2.08 3.86
C PRO A 6 -10.99 -1.10 2.79
N LYS A 7 -11.23 -1.45 1.51
CA LYS A 7 -10.79 -0.66 0.33
C LYS A 7 -11.29 0.79 0.37
N GLN A 8 -12.53 1.01 0.82
CA GLN A 8 -13.14 2.34 0.95
C GLN A 8 -12.34 3.26 1.87
N LYS A 9 -11.86 2.75 3.01
CA LYS A 9 -11.04 3.53 3.96
C LYS A 9 -9.68 3.88 3.36
N SER A 10 -9.09 3.00 2.56
CA SER A 10 -7.84 3.29 1.84
C SER A 10 -8.03 4.39 0.79
N LYS A 11 -9.11 4.32 0.00
CA LYS A 11 -9.46 5.35 -0.99
C LYS A 11 -9.65 6.73 -0.33
N LEU A 12 -10.40 6.78 0.77
CA LEU A 12 -10.64 8.02 1.50
C LEU A 12 -9.34 8.60 2.07
N LEU A 13 -8.46 7.75 2.61
CA LEU A 13 -7.20 8.20 3.19
C LEU A 13 -6.26 8.78 2.12
N CYS A 14 -6.15 8.12 0.97
CA CYS A 14 -5.34 8.62 -0.16
C CYS A 14 -5.85 9.97 -0.67
N ARG A 15 -7.18 10.12 -0.85
CA ARG A 15 -7.78 11.40 -1.25
C ARG A 15 -7.52 12.52 -0.25
N LYS A 16 -7.53 12.21 1.05
CA LYS A 16 -7.31 13.20 2.11
C LYS A 16 -5.85 13.60 2.27
N LEU A 17 -4.93 12.65 2.20
CA LEU A 17 -3.50 12.90 2.45
C LEU A 17 -2.80 13.56 1.27
N PHE A 18 -3.26 13.26 0.06
CA PHE A 18 -2.61 13.72 -1.16
C PHE A 18 -3.49 14.72 -1.94
N GLU A 19 -4.67 15.06 -1.43
CA GLU A 19 -5.63 15.99 -2.05
C GLU A 19 -5.99 15.65 -3.51
N VAL A 20 -5.75 14.41 -3.94
CA VAL A 20 -5.99 13.92 -5.30
C VAL A 20 -7.30 13.18 -5.45
N GLU A 21 -7.85 13.21 -6.66
CA GLU A 21 -9.00 12.39 -7.03
C GLU A 21 -8.61 10.98 -7.48
N VAL A 22 -9.04 9.99 -6.70
CA VAL A 22 -8.80 8.57 -6.96
C VAL A 22 -10.00 7.95 -7.67
N GLU A 23 -9.74 7.26 -8.79
CA GLU A 23 -10.75 6.52 -9.53
C GLU A 23 -11.01 5.15 -8.88
N VAL A 24 -10.00 4.27 -8.91
CA VAL A 24 -10.13 2.89 -8.40
C VAL A 24 -8.93 2.50 -7.52
N VAL A 25 -9.19 1.59 -6.56
CA VAL A 25 -8.17 1.03 -5.67
C VAL A 25 -8.25 -0.48 -5.67
N ASN A 26 -7.18 -1.11 -6.15
CA ASN A 26 -7.04 -2.57 -6.17
C ASN A 26 -6.06 -2.97 -5.08
N THR A 27 -6.47 -3.89 -4.20
CA THR A 27 -5.65 -4.28 -3.05
C THR A 27 -5.35 -5.76 -3.05
N LEU A 28 -4.14 -6.12 -2.65
CA LEU A 28 -3.72 -7.49 -2.43
C LEU A 28 -2.93 -7.61 -1.11
N VAL A 29 -2.96 -8.81 -0.53
CA VAL A 29 -2.21 -9.11 0.69
C VAL A 29 -0.97 -9.89 0.30
N VAL A 30 0.20 -9.27 0.44
CA VAL A 30 1.48 -9.92 0.22
C VAL A 30 1.86 -10.69 1.47
N LYS A 31 2.02 -12.00 1.31
CA LYS A 31 2.48 -12.87 2.38
C LYS A 31 3.96 -12.65 2.64
N GLY A 32 4.31 -12.42 3.91
CA GLY A 32 5.68 -12.27 4.34
C GLY A 32 6.42 -13.60 4.20
N LYS A 33 7.67 -13.54 3.71
CA LYS A 33 8.51 -14.72 3.52
C LYS A 33 8.92 -15.31 4.87
N VAL A 34 8.93 -16.65 4.95
CA VAL A 34 9.57 -17.37 6.05
C VAL A 34 11.08 -17.15 5.92
N LYS A 35 11.72 -16.76 7.01
CA LYS A 35 13.15 -16.46 7.08
C LYS A 35 13.74 -17.03 8.35
N ARG A 36 14.98 -17.48 8.25
CA ARG A 36 15.72 -18.05 9.37
C ARG A 36 16.71 -17.01 9.90
N HIS A 37 16.79 -16.88 11.21
CA HIS A 37 17.79 -16.08 11.90
C HIS A 37 18.53 -16.99 12.88
N GLY A 38 19.78 -17.35 12.56
CA GLY A 38 20.55 -18.34 13.33
C GLY A 38 19.86 -19.70 13.36
N GLN A 39 19.49 -20.18 14.55
CA GLN A 39 18.73 -21.43 14.74
C GLN A 39 17.21 -21.24 14.73
N ARG A 40 16.69 -20.01 14.80
CA ARG A 40 15.25 -19.75 14.90
C ARG A 40 14.64 -19.49 13.52
N ILE A 41 13.55 -20.19 13.20
CA ILE A 41 12.72 -19.92 12.03
C ILE A 41 11.65 -18.90 12.42
N GLY A 42 11.59 -17.80 11.68
CA GLY A 42 10.59 -16.75 11.83
C GLY A 42 9.91 -16.44 10.49
N ARG A 43 8.92 -15.56 10.52
CA ARG A 43 8.24 -15.09 9.31
C ARG A 43 8.15 -13.58 9.35
N ARG A 44 8.44 -12.94 8.21
CA ARG A 44 8.23 -11.49 8.08
C ARG A 44 6.74 -11.19 8.15
N SER A 45 6.40 -10.02 8.67
CA SER A 45 5.01 -9.56 8.70
C SER A 45 4.44 -9.47 7.29
N ASP A 46 3.23 -10.03 7.11
CA ASP A 46 2.44 -9.81 5.90
C ASP A 46 2.10 -8.31 5.78
N TRP A 47 2.09 -7.81 4.56
CA TRP A 47 1.73 -6.42 4.26
C TRP A 47 0.65 -6.37 3.19
N LYS A 48 -0.05 -5.24 3.13
CA LYS A 48 -1.10 -5.00 2.14
C LYS A 48 -0.55 -4.03 1.11
N LYS A 49 -0.55 -4.45 -0.15
CA LYS A 49 -0.20 -3.61 -1.29
C LYS A 49 -1.48 -3.08 -1.92
N ALA A 50 -1.47 -1.81 -2.32
CA ALA A 50 -2.56 -1.18 -3.04
C ALA A 50 -2.03 -0.57 -4.33
N TYR A 51 -2.72 -0.85 -5.43
CA TYR A 51 -2.59 -0.15 -6.69
C TYR A 51 -3.72 0.87 -6.76
N VAL A 52 -3.38 2.12 -7.06
CA VAL A 52 -4.31 3.25 -7.04
C VAL A 52 -4.25 3.90 -8.42
N THR A 53 -5.41 3.98 -9.07
CA THR A 53 -5.55 4.71 -10.34
C THR A 53 -6.09 6.09 -10.03
N LEU A 54 -5.35 7.11 -10.47
CA LEU A 54 -5.76 8.51 -10.37
C LEU A 54 -6.61 8.89 -11.59
N LYS A 55 -7.43 9.92 -11.45
CA LYS A 55 -8.13 10.50 -12.61
C LYS A 55 -7.14 11.16 -13.58
N GLU A 56 -7.52 11.18 -14.84
CA GLU A 56 -6.77 11.83 -15.92
C GLU A 56 -6.47 13.31 -15.56
N GLY A 57 -5.23 13.74 -15.75
CA GLY A 57 -4.77 15.10 -15.45
C GLY A 57 -4.27 15.34 -14.02
N GLN A 58 -4.33 14.34 -13.13
CA GLN A 58 -3.75 14.44 -11.78
C GLN A 58 -2.35 13.80 -11.76
N ASN A 59 -1.32 14.64 -11.61
CA ASN A 59 0.05 14.17 -11.41
C ASN A 59 0.40 14.17 -9.93
N LEU A 60 1.03 13.09 -9.49
CA LEU A 60 1.47 12.89 -8.11
C LEU A 60 3.00 12.89 -8.10
N ASP A 61 3.59 14.04 -7.82
CA ASP A 61 5.04 14.17 -7.66
C ASP A 61 5.48 13.55 -6.34
N PHE A 62 5.77 12.25 -6.38
CA PHE A 62 6.42 11.55 -5.27
C PHE A 62 7.88 11.99 -5.21
N VAL A 63 8.17 13.03 -4.44
CA VAL A 63 9.52 13.38 -4.02
C VAL A 63 10.05 12.23 -3.13
N GLY A 64 10.90 11.37 -3.68
CA GLY A 64 11.64 10.35 -2.90
C GLY A 64 11.76 8.95 -3.49
N GLY A 65 11.64 8.77 -4.82
CA GLY A 65 11.65 7.44 -5.46
C GLY A 65 12.95 7.01 -6.16
N ALA A 66 14.00 7.83 -6.19
CA ALA A 66 15.25 7.52 -6.89
C ALA A 66 16.47 7.95 -6.07
N GLU A 67 16.74 7.24 -4.98
CA GLU A 67 18.07 7.00 -4.37
C GLU A 67 17.98 5.80 -3.41
#